data_AF-A0A7Z9UL52-F1
#
_entry.id   AF-A0A7Z9UL52-F1
#
_cell.length_a   1.000
_cell.length_b   1.000
_cell.length_c   1.000
_cell.angle_alpha   90.00
_cell.angle_beta   90.00
_cell.angle_gamma   90.00
#
_symmetry.space_group_name_H-M   'P 1'
#
loop_
_entity.id
_entity.type
_entity.pdbx_description
1 polymer ?
#
loop_
_entity_poly.entity_id
_entity_poly.type
_entity_poly.pdbx_seq_one_letter_code
_entity_poly.pdbx_strand_id
1 'polypeptide(L)'
;MHLIGMAAWFGTALVVSIIWSKEEIKDKDIILDIITKVEMPASFFIPMTGVLMMIEQTHWLQSGWLHLKIIVGLAAVVFSHISRAKLIHEDMNNEYTRQKFSLFRNLCLLMLLIIIIIVGYK
;
A
#
# COMPACT_ATOMS: atom_id res chain seq x y z
N MET A 1 11.44 13.89 0.72
CA MET A 1 10.86 13.10 1.82
C MET A 1 9.69 12.21 1.37
N HIS A 2 8.66 12.75 0.70
CA HIS A 2 7.46 11.98 0.31
C HIS A 2 7.72 10.76 -0.59
N LEU A 3 8.57 10.91 -1.61
CA LEU A 3 8.90 9.85 -2.55
C LEU A 3 9.65 8.68 -1.89
N ILE A 4 10.44 8.95 -0.85
CA ILE A 4 11.17 7.92 -0.09
C ILE A 4 10.20 7.05 0.71
N GLY A 5 9.23 7.66 1.40
CA GLY A 5 8.21 6.92 2.14
C GLY A 5 7.33 6.06 1.24
N MET A 6 6.92 6.59 0.08
CA MET A 6 6.14 5.86 -0.91
C MET A 6 6.93 4.71 -1.56
N ALA A 7 8.21 4.93 -1.87
CA ALA A 7 9.10 3.89 -2.39
C ALA A 7 9.36 2.79 -1.37
N ALA A 8 9.54 3.14 -0.09
CA ALA A 8 9.68 2.17 0.99
C ALA A 8 8.41 1.32 1.13
N TRP A 9 7.23 1.93 1.09
CA TRP A 9 5.97 1.19 1.12
C TRP A 9 5.83 0.27 -0.09
N PHE A 10 6.05 0.79 -1.30
CA PHE A 10 6.00 0.00 -2.53
C PHE A 10 6.96 -1.20 -2.48
N GLY A 11 8.19 -1.01 -2.01
CA GLY A 11 9.17 -2.08 -1.84
C GLY A 11 8.68 -3.17 -0.88
N THR A 12 8.08 -2.80 0.25
CA THR A 12 7.54 -3.78 1.21
C THR A 12 6.35 -4.54 0.63
N ALA A 13 5.48 -3.85 -0.13
CA ALA A 13 4.35 -4.47 -0.80
C ALA A 13 4.80 -5.49 -1.87
N LEU A 14 5.89 -5.17 -2.58
CA LEU A 14 6.52 -6.07 -3.55
C LEU A 14 7.14 -7.29 -2.89
N VAL A 15 7.92 -7.12 -1.82
CA VAL A 15 8.55 -8.23 -1.10
C VAL A 15 7.50 -9.24 -0.62
N VAL A 16 6.40 -8.76 -0.03
CA VAL A 16 5.28 -9.63 0.37
C VAL A 16 4.68 -10.37 -0.82
N SER A 17 4.53 -9.71 -1.96
CA SER A 17 3.96 -10.33 -3.16
C SER A 17 4.90 -11.38 -3.76
N ILE A 18 6.21 -11.16 -3.70
CA ILE A 18 7.25 -12.11 -4.15
C ILE A 18 7.27 -13.34 -3.24
N ILE A 19 7.25 -13.14 -1.91
CA ILE A 19 7.20 -14.26 -0.95
C ILE A 19 5.93 -15.06 -1.17
N TRP A 20 4.78 -14.38 -1.26
CA TRP A 20 3.49 -15.03 -1.52
C TRP A 20 3.45 -15.81 -2.84
N SER A 21 4.12 -15.32 -3.88
CA SER A 21 4.21 -15.99 -5.19
C SER A 21 4.92 -17.34 -5.13
N LYS A 22 5.68 -17.65 -4.07
CA LYS A 22 6.34 -18.95 -3.90
C LYS A 22 5.40 -20.04 -3.37
N GLU A 23 4.16 -19.68 -3.03
CA GLU A 23 3.10 -20.59 -2.54
C GLU A 23 3.44 -21.41 -1.28
N GLU A 24 4.50 -21.07 -0.57
CA GLU A 24 4.85 -21.72 0.69
C GLU A 24 3.93 -21.18 1.80
N ILE A 25 2.90 -21.96 2.17
CA ILE A 25 1.90 -21.58 3.19
C ILE A 25 2.55 -21.30 4.56
N LYS A 26 3.74 -21.87 4.82
CA LYS A 26 4.57 -21.58 5.99
C LYS A 26 5.02 -20.11 6.09
N ASP A 27 4.99 -19.37 4.98
CA ASP A 27 5.40 -17.97 4.96
C ASP A 27 4.32 -17.01 5.45
N LYS A 28 3.14 -17.50 5.85
CA LYS A 28 2.05 -16.68 6.39
C LYS A 28 2.52 -15.81 7.56
N ASP A 29 3.27 -16.37 8.51
CA ASP A 29 3.74 -15.65 9.68
C ASP A 29 4.78 -14.59 9.32
N ILE A 30 5.66 -14.91 8.35
CA ILE A 30 6.67 -13.98 7.83
C ILE A 30 5.99 -12.81 7.11
N ILE A 31 5.00 -13.10 6.26
CA ILE A 31 4.22 -12.08 5.55
C ILE A 31 3.47 -11.19 6.54
N LEU A 32 2.83 -11.78 7.55
CA LEU A 32 2.11 -11.03 8.57
C LEU A 32 3.06 -10.13 9.37
N ASP A 33 4.26 -10.59 9.69
CA ASP A 33 5.27 -9.81 10.39
C ASP A 33 5.76 -8.62 9.56
N ILE A 34 6.06 -8.83 8.26
CA ILE A 34 6.48 -7.76 7.34
C ILE A 34 5.37 -6.70 7.19
N ILE A 35 4.12 -7.13 6.97
CA ILE A 35 2.97 -6.22 6.86
C ILE A 35 2.82 -5.39 8.15
N THR A 36 2.94 -6.04 9.31
CA THR A 36 2.69 -5.38 10.60
C THR A 36 3.82 -4.44 11.00
N LYS A 37 5.09 -4.81 10.76
CA LYS A 37 6.25 -4.01 11.17
C LYS A 37 6.61 -2.90 10.19
N VAL A 38 6.34 -3.07 8.91
CA VAL A 38 6.83 -2.13 7.89
C VAL A 38 5.71 -1.45 7.13
N GLU A 39 4.77 -2.24 6.61
CA GLU A 39 3.71 -1.68 5.76
C GLU A 39 2.73 -0.80 6.54
N MET A 40 2.33 -1.22 7.74
CA MET A 40 1.45 -0.44 8.62
C MET A 40 2.05 0.92 8.98
N PRO A 41 3.28 1.03 9.53
CA PRO A 41 3.92 2.33 9.73
C PRO A 41 4.07 3.15 8.45
N ALA A 42 4.40 2.51 7.32
CA ALA A 42 4.52 3.17 6.03
C ALA A 42 3.17 3.73 5.53
N SER A 43 2.06 3.09 5.87
CA SER A 43 0.72 3.57 5.50
C SER A 43 0.35 4.91 6.13
N PHE A 44 0.86 5.19 7.34
CA PHE A 44 0.69 6.50 8.01
C PHE A 44 1.46 7.63 7.31
N PHE A 45 2.48 7.31 6.50
CA PHE A 45 3.16 8.33 5.72
C PHE A 45 2.26 8.94 4.65
N ILE A 46 1.27 8.23 4.09
CA ILE A 46 0.39 8.82 3.06
C ILE A 46 -0.44 9.99 3.60
N PRO A 47 -1.23 9.84 4.68
CA PRO A 47 -1.92 10.97 5.29
C PRO A 47 -0.95 12.10 5.68
N MET A 48 0.20 11.75 6.27
CA MET A 48 1.22 12.74 6.66
C MET A 48 1.80 13.48 5.46
N THR A 49 2.03 12.80 4.33
CA THR A 49 2.50 13.44 3.09
C THR A 49 1.46 14.41 2.54
N GLY A 50 0.17 14.06 2.62
CA GLY A 50 -0.92 14.96 2.25
C GLY A 50 -0.94 16.22 3.12
N VAL A 51 -0.78 16.08 4.44
CA VAL A 51 -0.70 17.21 5.39
C VAL A 51 0.52 18.09 5.13
N LEU A 52 1.70 17.50 4.93
CA LEU A 52 2.93 18.24 4.65
C LEU A 52 2.86 19.00 3.32
N MET A 53 2.33 18.40 2.26
CA MET A 53 2.08 19.10 0.99
C MET A 53 1.11 20.27 1.16
N MET A 54 0.12 20.12 2.04
CA MET A 54 -0.82 21.18 2.42
C MET A 54 -0.12 22.39 3.06
N ILE A 55 0.88 22.14 3.91
CA ILE A 55 1.64 23.18 4.62
C ILE A 55 2.68 23.84 3.69
N GLU A 56 3.37 23.06 2.87
CA GLU A 56 4.46 23.57 2.03
C GLU A 56 3.96 24.29 0.75
N GLN A 57 2.87 23.83 0.13
CA GLN A 57 2.39 24.40 -1.14
C GLN A 57 0.85 24.43 -1.24
N THR A 58 0.25 25.43 -0.58
CA THR A 58 -1.20 25.67 -0.55
C THR A 58 -1.87 25.81 -1.93
N HIS A 59 -1.13 26.19 -2.97
CA HIS A 59 -1.69 26.32 -4.33
C HIS A 59 -2.13 24.97 -4.95
N TRP A 60 -1.52 23.84 -4.56
CA TRP A 60 -1.92 22.51 -5.05
C TRP A 60 -3.28 22.08 -4.50
N LEU A 61 -3.73 22.70 -3.39
CA LEU A 61 -5.05 22.50 -2.83
C LEU A 61 -6.14 23.03 -3.77
N GLN A 62 -5.90 24.21 -4.37
CA GLN A 62 -6.84 24.84 -5.30
C GLN A 62 -6.86 24.16 -6.67
N SER A 63 -5.75 23.55 -7.08
CA SER A 63 -5.61 22.89 -8.38
C SER A 63 -6.30 21.51 -8.46
N GLY A 64 -6.84 20.98 -7.36
CA GLY A 64 -7.52 19.68 -7.31
C GLY A 64 -6.58 18.46 -7.40
N TRP A 65 -5.35 18.65 -7.86
CA TRP A 65 -4.31 17.62 -7.94
C TRP A 65 -3.98 16.99 -6.59
N LEU A 66 -4.04 17.75 -5.50
CA LEU A 66 -3.83 17.21 -4.16
C LEU A 66 -4.93 16.21 -3.76
N HIS A 67 -6.20 16.51 -4.07
CA HIS A 67 -7.32 15.63 -3.75
C HIS A 67 -7.20 14.28 -4.45
N LEU A 68 -6.78 14.27 -5.72
CA LEU A 68 -6.56 13.04 -6.47
C LEU A 68 -5.44 12.19 -5.83
N LYS A 69 -4.31 12.81 -5.46
CA LYS A 69 -3.21 12.12 -4.76
C LYS A 69 -3.66 11.49 -3.44
N ILE A 70 -4.46 12.21 -2.66
CA ILE A 70 -5.02 11.71 -1.38
C ILE A 70 -5.98 10.55 -1.61
N ILE A 71 -6.89 10.64 -2.58
CA ILE A 71 -7.87 9.57 -2.87
C ILE A 71 -7.16 8.29 -3.29
N VAL A 72 -6.19 8.38 -4.20
CA VAL A 72 -5.42 7.19 -4.63
C VAL A 72 -4.62 6.62 -3.45
N GLY A 73 -4.04 7.49 -2.61
CA GLY A 73 -3.36 7.09 -1.38
C GLY A 73 -4.26 6.34 -0.40
N LEU A 74 -5.46 6.85 -0.14
CA LEU A 74 -6.44 6.19 0.71
C LEU A 74 -6.91 4.85 0.11
N ALA A 75 -7.07 4.77 -1.21
CA ALA A 75 -7.40 3.50 -1.87
C ALA A 75 -6.30 2.45 -1.64
N ALA A 76 -5.02 2.82 -1.74
CA ALA A 76 -3.90 1.93 -1.44
C ALA A 76 -3.94 1.43 0.02
N VAL A 77 -4.19 2.33 0.98
CA VAL A 77 -4.35 1.99 2.41
C VAL A 77 -5.49 0.98 2.60
N VAL A 78 -6.66 1.22 2.00
CA VAL A 78 -7.82 0.34 2.12
C VAL A 78 -7.52 -1.06 1.56
N PHE A 79 -6.93 -1.16 0.37
CA PHE A 79 -6.59 -2.46 -0.21
C PHE A 79 -5.54 -3.21 0.60
N SER A 80 -4.55 -2.50 1.17
CA SER A 80 -3.59 -3.08 2.11
C SER A 80 -4.28 -3.68 3.35
N HIS A 81 -5.19 -2.94 3.98
CA HIS A 81 -5.92 -3.43 5.15
C HIS A 81 -6.84 -4.61 4.83
N ILE A 82 -7.54 -4.60 3.70
CA ILE A 82 -8.39 -5.72 3.28
C ILE A 82 -7.55 -6.98 3.02
N SER A 83 -6.42 -6.83 2.32
CA SER A 83 -5.47 -7.92 2.10
C SER A 83 -4.99 -8.53 3.43
N ARG A 84 -4.60 -7.69 4.39
CA ARG A 84 -4.22 -8.15 5.74
C ARG A 84 -5.38 -8.81 6.49
N ALA A 85 -6.57 -8.23 6.45
CA ALA A 85 -7.73 -8.77 7.14
C ALA A 85 -8.05 -10.18 6.66
N LYS A 86 -7.95 -10.43 5.34
CA LYS A 86 -8.03 -11.77 4.78
C LYS A 86 -6.95 -12.69 5.32
N LEU A 87 -5.69 -12.25 5.30
CA LEU A 87 -4.56 -13.05 5.80
C LEU A 87 -4.77 -13.53 7.25
N ILE A 88 -5.35 -12.68 8.11
CA ILE A 88 -5.56 -12.97 9.54
C ILE A 88 -6.81 -13.82 9.78
N HIS A 89 -7.94 -13.46 9.17
CA HIS A 89 -9.26 -13.98 9.55
C HIS A 89 -9.82 -15.05 8.61
N GLU A 90 -9.27 -15.22 7.40
CA GLU A 90 -9.72 -16.25 6.47
C GLU A 90 -8.72 -17.41 6.36
N ASP A 91 -9.22 -18.57 5.94
CA ASP A 91 -8.41 -19.77 5.72
C ASP A 91 -7.61 -19.67 4.41
N MET A 92 -6.29 -19.64 4.52
CA MET A 92 -5.38 -19.55 3.38
C MET A 92 -5.23 -20.89 2.64
N ASN A 93 -5.74 -22.00 3.18
CA ASN A 93 -5.81 -23.26 2.44
C ASN A 93 -6.90 -23.25 1.37
N ASN A 94 -7.85 -22.31 1.45
CA ASN A 94 -8.86 -22.13 0.42
C ASN A 94 -8.30 -21.32 -0.75
N GLU A 95 -8.30 -21.92 -1.94
CA GLU A 95 -7.82 -21.31 -3.18
C GLU A 95 -8.54 -19.98 -3.50
N TYR A 96 -9.85 -19.91 -3.24
CA TYR A 96 -10.63 -18.70 -3.45
C TYR A 96 -10.16 -17.53 -2.57
N THR A 97 -9.84 -17.82 -1.31
CA THR A 97 -9.31 -16.83 -0.37
C THR A 97 -7.90 -16.39 -0.76
N ARG A 98 -7.03 -17.32 -1.19
CA ARG A 98 -5.69 -17.00 -1.72
C ARG A 98 -5.75 -16.07 -2.92
N GLN A 99 -6.60 -16.37 -3.89
CA GLN A 99 -6.77 -15.54 -5.08
C GLN A 99 -7.26 -14.14 -4.71
N LYS A 100 -8.24 -14.02 -3.81
CA LYS A 100 -8.69 -12.72 -3.33
C LYS A 100 -7.61 -11.94 -2.58
N PHE A 101 -6.82 -12.60 -1.73
CA PHE A 101 -5.68 -11.96 -1.05
C PHE A 101 -4.71 -11.38 -2.08
N SER A 102 -4.32 -12.17 -3.08
CA SER A 102 -3.41 -11.75 -4.14
C SER A 102 -3.99 -10.60 -4.97
N LEU A 103 -5.29 -10.64 -5.28
CA LEU A 103 -5.98 -9.56 -6.00
C LEU A 103 -5.88 -8.23 -5.26
N PHE A 104 -6.23 -8.21 -3.97
CA PHE A 104 -6.14 -6.98 -3.17
C PHE A 104 -4.70 -6.49 -3.03
N ARG A 105 -3.73 -7.42 -2.99
CA ARG A 105 -2.32 -7.06 -2.94
C ARG A 105 -1.83 -6.41 -4.23
N ASN A 106 -2.22 -6.97 -5.37
CA ASN A 106 -1.88 -6.42 -6.68
C ASN A 106 -2.56 -5.06 -6.92
N LEU A 107 -3.80 -4.89 -6.47
CA LEU A 107 -4.47 -3.58 -6.49
C LEU A 107 -3.76 -2.55 -5.61
N CYS A 108 -3.31 -2.94 -4.41
CA CYS A 108 -2.49 -2.07 -3.55
C CYS A 108 -1.20 -1.63 -4.28
N LEU A 109 -0.47 -2.58 -4.88
CA LEU A 109 0.74 -2.30 -5.65
C LEU A 109 0.50 -1.35 -6.83
N LEU A 110 -0.59 -1.56 -7.57
CA LEU A 110 -0.97 -0.71 -8.69
C LEU A 110 -1.27 0.72 -8.23
N MET A 111 -2.02 0.89 -7.13
CA MET A 111 -2.31 2.21 -6.57
C MET A 111 -1.04 2.92 -6.09
N LEU A 112 -0.12 2.20 -5.43
CA LEU A 112 1.17 2.75 -5.01
C LEU A 112 2.03 3.17 -6.20
N LEU A 113 2.07 2.38 -7.28
CA LEU A 113 2.78 2.73 -8.50
C LEU A 113 2.22 4.02 -9.13
N ILE A 114 0.90 4.13 -9.24
CA ILE A 114 0.23 5.34 -9.75
C ILE A 114 0.60 6.56 -8.91
N ILE A 115 0.59 6.45 -7.58
CA ILE A 115 0.96 7.56 -6.69
C ILE A 115 2.41 7.97 -6.92
N ILE A 116 3.34 7.02 -7.03
CA ILE A 116 4.76 7.31 -7.28
C ILE A 116 4.92 8.06 -8.61
N ILE A 117 4.22 7.66 -9.67
CA ILE A 117 4.25 8.35 -10.96
C ILE A 117 3.71 9.78 -10.81
N ILE A 118 2.54 9.94 -10.18
CA ILE A 118 1.90 11.25 -9.99
C ILE A 118 2.71 12.19 -9.07
N VAL A 119 3.42 11.65 -8.09
CA VAL A 119 4.29 12.43 -7.19
C VAL A 119 5.63 12.74 -7.84
N GLY A 120 6.15 11.84 -8.67
CA GLY A 120 7.39 12.04 -9.43
C GLY A 120 7.24 12.98 -10.63
N TYR A 121 6.02 13.12 -11.17
CA TYR A 121 5.70 14.06 -12.23
C TYR A 121 5.64 15.49 -11.65
N LYS A 122 6.56 16.35 -12.09
CA LYS A 122 6.64 17.77 -11.71
C LYS A 122 5.70 18.61 -12.55
#